data_AF-A0A382S3V5-F1
#
_entry.id   AF-A0A382S3V5-F1
#
_cell.length_a   1.000
_cell.length_b   1.000
_cell.length_c   1.000
_cell.angle_alpha   90.00
_cell.angle_beta   90.00
_cell.angle_gamma   90.00
#
_symmetry.space_group_name_H-M   'P 1'
#
loop_
_entity.id
_entity.type
_entity.pdbx_description
1 polymer ?
#
loop_
_entity_poly.entity_id
_entity_poly.type
_entity_poly.pdbx_seq_one_letter_code
_entity_poly.pdbx_strand_id
1 'polypeptide(L)' 'MKILVTGGAGFLGSHLCDRLISEDHEVICLDNFFTGSKQNVIHLLDDPNFEL' A
#
# COMPACT_ATOMS: atom_id res chain seq x y z
N MET A 1 -5.62 2.18 -12.85
CA MET A 1 -5.55 3.63 -12.54
C MET A 1 -4.40 3.87 -11.56
N LYS A 2 -3.84 5.09 -11.47
CA LYS A 2 -2.83 5.43 -10.46
C LYS A 2 -3.49 6.03 -9.23
N ILE A 3 -3.29 5.43 -8.05
CA ILE A 3 -4.02 5.72 -6.81
C ILE A 3 -3.03 5.99 -5.68
N LEU A 4 -3.25 7.08 -4.94
CA LEU A 4 -2.52 7.40 -3.72
C LEU A 4 -3.33 6.94 -2.50
N VAL A 5 -2.75 6.06 -1.68
CA VAL A 5 -3.32 5.64 -0.39
C VAL A 5 -2.55 6.29 0.73
N THR A 6 -3.18 7.21 1.46
CA THR A 6 -2.58 7.79 2.67
C THR A 6 -2.84 6.88 3.88
N GLY A 7 -1.83 6.72 4.73
CA GLY A 7 -1.88 5.73 5.81
C GLY A 7 -1.86 4.28 5.30
N GLY A 8 -1.27 4.06 4.12
CA GLY A 8 -1.28 2.76 3.43
C GLY A 8 -0.53 1.65 4.16
N ALA A 9 0.31 1.95 5.15
CA ALA A 9 0.96 0.96 5.99
C ALA A 9 0.23 0.72 7.33
N GLY A 10 -0.96 1.32 7.52
CA GLY A 10 -1.88 1.00 8.61
C GLY A 10 -2.64 -0.31 8.40
N PHE A 11 -3.46 -0.72 9.38
CA PHE A 11 -4.25 -1.96 9.30
C PHE A 11 -5.19 -1.97 8.09
N LEU A 12 -6.06 -0.97 7.95
CA LEU A 12 -6.97 -0.89 6.80
C LEU A 12 -6.26 -0.48 5.51
N GLY A 13 -5.27 0.42 5.61
CA GLY A 13 -4.53 0.92 4.46
C GLY A 13 -3.83 -0.20 3.69
N SER A 14 -3.16 -1.11 4.39
CA SER A 14 -2.43 -2.23 3.78
C SER A 14 -3.35 -3.19 3.03
N HIS A 15 -4.49 -3.54 3.63
CA HIS A 15 -5.50 -4.40 2.97
C HIS A 15 -6.15 -3.69 1.78
N LEU A 16 -6.30 -2.37 1.83
CA LEU A 16 -6.77 -1.59 0.68
C LEU A 16 -5.72 -1.60 -0.44
N CYS A 17 -4.43 -1.44 -0.12
CA CYS A 17 -3.35 -1.58 -1.09
C CYS A 17 -3.39 -2.96 -1.76
N ASP A 18 -3.47 -4.05 -0.99
CA ASP A 18 -3.61 -5.43 -1.51
C ASP A 18 -4.78 -5.53 -2.50
N ARG A 19 -5.95 -4.99 -2.10
CA ARG A 19 -7.16 -5.04 -2.91
C ARG A 19 -7.00 -4.26 -4.21
N LEU A 20 -6.45 -3.05 -4.18
CA LEU A 20 -6.30 -2.22 -5.37
C LEU A 20 -5.28 -2.82 -6.35
N ILE A 21 -4.17 -3.37 -5.85
CA ILE A 21 -3.21 -4.10 -6.69
C ILE A 21 -3.89 -5.30 -7.35
N SER A 22 -4.71 -6.05 -6.61
CA SER A 22 -5.46 -7.19 -7.17
C SER A 22 -6.48 -6.79 -8.27
N GLU A 23 -6.82 -5.51 -8.37
CA GLU A 23 -7.68 -4.92 -9.42
C GLU A 23 -6.88 -4.31 -10.58
N ASP A 24 -5.58 -4.61 -10.68
CA ASP A 24 -4.69 -4.08 -11.72
C ASP A 24 -4.58 -2.54 -11.66
N HIS A 25 -4.47 -2.01 -10.44
CA HIS A 25 -4.20 -0.60 -10.18
C HIS A 25 -2.77 -0.38 -9.69
N GLU A 26 -2.18 0.74 -10.09
CA GLU A 26 -0.88 1.20 -9.63
C GLU A 26 -1.11 2.01 -8.34
N VAL A 27 -0.51 1.56 -7.24
CA VAL A 27 -0.75 2.07 -5.89
C VAL A 27 0.51 2.72 -5.34
N ILE A 28 0.41 4.00 -4.98
CA ILE A 28 1.40 4.70 -4.17
C ILE A 28 0.90 4.71 -2.72
N CYS A 29 1.65 4.10 -1.82
CA CYS A 29 1.37 4.04 -0.39
C CYS A 29 2.12 5.15 0.34
N LEU A 30 1.44 6.24 0.72
CA LEU A 30 2.04 7.29 1.55
C LEU A 30 1.77 7.03 3.03
N ASP A 31 2.82 6.77 3.80
CA ASP A 31 2.71 6.57 5.25
C ASP A 31 3.92 7.13 6.00
N ASN A 32 3.68 7.71 7.18
CA ASN A 32 4.73 8.22 8.06
C ASN A 32 5.08 7.23 9.20
N PHE A 33 4.40 6.09 9.25
CA PHE A 33 4.55 5.01 10.23
C PHE A 33 4.33 5.43 11.68
N PHE A 34 3.52 6.48 11.95
CA PHE A 34 3.27 6.93 13.32
C PHE A 34 2.50 5.88 14.15
N THR A 35 1.50 5.24 13.54
CA THR A 35 0.77 4.08 14.11
C THR A 35 0.77 2.86 13.18
N GLY A 36 1.16 3.03 11.91
CA GLY A 36 1.35 1.94 10.94
C GLY A 36 2.70 1.25 11.07
N SER A 37 2.92 0.20 10.29
CA SER A 37 4.17 -0.55 10.26
C SER A 37 4.54 -0.94 8.83
N LYS A 38 5.81 -0.76 8.45
CA LYS A 38 6.34 -1.25 7.16
C LYS A 38 6.09 -2.75 6.95
N GLN A 39 6.00 -3.52 8.04
CA GLN A 39 5.73 -4.96 7.97
C GLN A 39 4.36 -5.27 7.33
N ASN A 40 3.41 -4.32 7.37
CA ASN A 40 2.09 -4.50 6.78
C ASN A 40 2.08 -4.40 5.24
N VAL A 41 3.17 -3.94 4.62
CA VAL A 41 3.24 -3.73 3.17
C VAL A 41 4.53 -4.28 2.55
N ILE A 42 5.41 -4.90 3.34
CA ILE A 42 6.70 -5.41 2.86
C ILE A 42 6.53 -6.48 1.76
N HIS A 43 5.45 -7.26 1.83
CA HIS A 43 5.13 -8.28 0.82
C HIS A 43 4.70 -7.68 -0.52
N LEU A 44 4.36 -6.39 -0.57
CA LEU A 44 3.98 -5.67 -1.78
C LEU A 44 5.19 -5.01 -2.46
N LEU A 45 6.35 -4.91 -1.82
CA LEU A 45 7.50 -4.18 -2.36
C LEU A 45 8.09 -4.77 -3.64
N ASP A 46 7.85 -6.05 -3.91
CA ASP A 46 8.27 -6.73 -5.13
C ASP A 46 7.20 -6.68 -6.24
N ASP A 47 6.01 -6.12 -5.96
CA ASP A 47 4.96 -5.96 -6.96
C ASP A 47 5.23 -4.72 -7.83
N PRO A 48 5.28 -4.84 -9.17
CA PRO A 48 5.57 -3.72 -10.05
C PRO A 48 4.51 -2.61 -10.02
N ASN A 49 3.32 -2.91 -9.50
CA ASN A 49 2.23 -1.95 -9.37
C ASN A 49 2.19 -1.29 -7.97
N PHE A 50 3.17 -1.53 -7.10
CA PHE A 50 3.23 -0.93 -5.76
C PHE A 50 4.47 -0.06 -5.56
N GLU A 51 4.26 1.13 -5.01
CA GLU A 51 5.30 2.07 -4.60
C GLU A 51 5.03 2.51 -3.16
N LEU A 52 6.07 2.55 -2.31
CA LEU A 52 6.01 2.96 -0.90
C LEU A 52 6.73 4.28 -0.65
#